data_AF-A0A0V0GDG9-F1
#
_entry.id   AF-A0A0V0GDG9-F1
#
_cell.length_a   1.000
_cell.length_b   1.000
_cell.length_c   1.000
_cell.angle_alpha   90.00
_cell.angle_beta   90.00
_cell.angle_gamma   90.00
#
_symmetry.space_group_name_H-M   'P 1'
#
loop_
_entity.id
_entity.type
_entity.pdbx_description
1 polymer ?
#
loop_
_entity_poly.entity_id
_entity_poly.type
_entity_poly.pdbx_seq_one_letter_code
_entity_poly.pdbx_strand_id
1 'polypeptide(L)' 'MEDCIYFAVGFKSFDINRITETSGEWYEWTERSRKDITRTSFSKRSMIWIMQVLREASKMKA' A
#
# COMPACT_ATOMS: atom_id res chain seq x y z
N MET A 1 -10.62 -13.29 4.86
CA MET A 1 -9.95 -12.52 3.78
C MET A 1 -10.24 -11.05 4.07
N GLU A 2 -9.69 -10.52 5.16
CA GLU A 2 -10.06 -9.20 5.73
C GLU A 2 -8.88 -8.22 5.82
N ASP A 3 -7.65 -8.67 5.55
CA ASP A 3 -6.42 -7.86 5.70
C ASP A 3 -5.92 -7.24 4.38
N CYS A 4 -6.77 -7.16 3.35
CA CYS A 4 -6.42 -6.57 2.05
C CYS A 4 -7.11 -5.21 1.88
N ILE A 5 -6.31 -4.16 1.66
CA ILE A 5 -6.81 -2.82 1.34
C ILE A 5 -6.74 -2.64 -0.18
N TYR A 6 -7.89 -2.35 -0.79
CA TYR A 6 -7.98 -2.04 -2.22
C TYR A 6 -8.26 -0.56 -2.43
N PHE A 7 -7.57 0.06 -3.39
CA PHE A 7 -7.95 1.38 -3.90
C PHE A 7 -7.53 1.58 -5.35
N ALA A 8 -8.19 2.51 -6.03
CA ALA A 8 -7.87 2.91 -7.39
C ALA A 8 -7.56 4.41 -7.45
N VAL A 9 -6.57 4.78 -8.24
CA VAL A 9 -6.22 6.18 -8.50
C VAL A 9 -5.85 6.34 -9.97
N GLY A 10 -6.56 7.23 -10.68
CA GLY A 10 -6.39 7.40 -12.12
C GLY A 10 -6.59 6.09 -12.90
N PHE A 11 -5.57 5.66 -13.64
CA PHE A 11 -5.59 4.46 -14.50
C PHE A 11 -4.97 3.22 -13.84
N LYS A 12 -4.77 3.25 -12.52
CA LYS A 12 -4.11 2.19 -11.75
C LYS A 12 -4.99 1.76 -10.58
N SER A 13 -4.84 0.50 -10.19
CA SER A 13 -5.42 -0.06 -8.97
C SER A 13 -4.35 -0.71 -8.11
N PHE A 14 -4.53 -0.69 -6.80
CA PHE A 14 -3.59 -1.21 -5.84
C PHE A 14 -4.30 -2.16 -4.88
N ASP A 15 -3.69 -3.32 -4.66
CA ASP A 15 -4.03 -4.20 -3.55
C ASP A 15 -2.86 -4.15 -2.56
N ILE A 16 -3.14 -3.85 -1.29
CA ILE A 16 -2.16 -3.93 -0.22
C ILE A 16 -2.52 -5.11 0.66
N ASN A 17 -1.66 -6.13 0.69
CA ASN A 17 -1.82 -7.30 1.54
C ASN A 17 -0.82 -7.24 2.70
N ARG A 18 -1.30 -7.42 3.93
CA ARG A 18 -0.43 -7.62 5.09
C ARG A 18 0.03 -9.07 5.14
N ILE A 19 1.34 -9.25 5.31
CA ILE A 19 2.00 -10.54 5.43
C ILE A 19 2.68 -10.58 6.79
N THR A 20 2.29 -11.53 7.63
CA THR A 20 2.88 -11.75 8.95
C THR A 20 3.75 -12.99 8.89
N GLU A 21 5.05 -12.81 9.05
CA GLU A 21 6.04 -13.89 9.11
C GLU A 21 6.79 -13.87 10.44
N THR A 22 7.53 -14.94 10.72
CA THR A 22 8.42 -15.03 11.90
C THR A 22 9.46 -13.90 11.93
N SER A 23 9.83 -13.37 10.76
CA SER A 23 10.78 -12.27 10.57
C SER A 23 10.16 -10.88 10.81
N GLY A 24 8.83 -10.79 10.97
CA GLY A 24 8.10 -9.55 11.20
C GLY A 24 6.91 -9.36 10.26
N GLU A 25 6.35 -8.15 10.29
CA GLU A 25 5.20 -7.78 9.47
C GLU A 25 5.65 -6.98 8.24
N TRP A 26 5.16 -7.42 7.09
CA TRP A 26 5.41 -6.84 5.77
C TRP A 26 4.09 -6.51 5.07
N TYR A 27 4.17 -5.62 4.09
CA TYR A 27 3.03 -5.22 3.29
C TYR A 27 3.40 -5.27 1.82
N GLU A 28 2.73 -6.15 1.08
CA GLU A 28 2.89 -6.25 -0.36
C GLU A 28 1.87 -5.36 -1.07
N TRP A 29 2.38 -4.45 -1.88
CA TRP A 29 1.60 -3.59 -2.75
C TRP A 29 1.65 -4.16 -4.16
N THR A 30 0.51 -4.63 -4.64
CA THR A 30 0.35 -5.02 -6.04
C THR A 30 -0.30 -3.86 -6.79
N GLU A 31 0.50 -3.11 -7.54
CA GLU A 31 0.03 -2.15 -8.51
C GLU A 31 -0.39 -2.90 -9.79
N ARG A 32 -1.58 -2.60 -10.30
CA ARG A 32 -2.05 -3.06 -11.61
C ARG A 32 -2.41 -1.88 -12.47
N SER A 33 -1.92 -1.91 -13.71
CA SER A 33 -2.35 -1.07 -14.81
C SER A 33 -2.95 -1.93 -15.93
N ARG A 34 -3.38 -1.31 -17.03
CA ARG A 34 -3.91 -2.07 -18.18
C ARG A 34 -2.93 -3.07 -18.79
N LYS A 35 -1.62 -2.86 -18.64
CA LYS A 35 -0.59 -3.65 -19.32
C LYS A 35 0.40 -4.31 -18.36
N ASP A 36 0.59 -3.72 -17.18
CA ASP A 36 1.65 -4.13 -16.25
C ASP A 36 1.11 -4.40 -14.84
N ILE A 37 1.76 -5.35 -14.17
CA ILE A 37 1.57 -5.63 -12.75
C ILE A 37 2.93 -5.50 -12.07
N THR A 38 3.02 -4.59 -11.10
CA THR A 38 4.25 -4.35 -10.34
C THR A 38 3.98 -4.66 -8.87
N ARG A 39 4.92 -5.37 -8.23
CA ARG A 39 4.86 -5.68 -6.81
C ARG A 39 5.96 -4.96 -6.05
N THR A 40 5.64 -4.40 -4.90
CA THR A 40 6.60 -3.75 -4.02
C THR A 40 6.29 -4.10 -2.58
N SER A 41 7.31 -4.47 -1.83
CA SER A 41 7.17 -4.90 -0.44
C SER A 41 7.73 -3.84 0.50
N PHE A 42 6.96 -3.50 1.53
CA PHE A 42 7.36 -2.54 2.55
C PHE A 42 7.36 -3.20 3.92
N SER A 43 8.37 -2.88 4.72
CA SER A 43 8.36 -3.24 6.14
C SER A 43 7.23 -2.50 6.87
N LYS A 44 6.78 -3.02 8.02
CA LYS A 44 5.83 -2.32 8.90
C LYS A 44 6.24 -0.89 9.21
N ARG A 45 7.53 -0.64 9.49
CA ARG A 45 8.04 0.70 9.81
C ARG A 45 7.89 1.65 8.62
N SER A 46 8.23 1.19 7.42
CA SER A 46 8.07 1.96 6.19
C SER A 46 6.60 2.29 5.92
N MET A 47 5.70 1.33 6.14
CA MET A 47 4.26 1.54 5.95
C MET A 47 3.65 2.55 6.92
N ILE A 48 4.02 2.48 8.20
CA ILE A 48 3.57 3.47 9.19
C ILE A 48 3.99 4.87 8.75
N TRP A 49 5.23 5.02 8.29
CA TRP A 49 5.72 6.30 7.79
C TRP A 49 4.97 6.79 6.54
N ILE A 50 4.75 5.92 5.54
CA ILE A 50 3.96 6.26 4.34
C ILE A 50 2.55 6.74 4.74
N MET A 51 1.88 6.02 5.64
CA MET A 51 0.52 6.39 6.09
C MET A 51 0.49 7.73 6.83
N GLN A 52 1.54 8.05 7.59
CA GLN A 52 1.67 9.36 8.23
C GLN A 52 1.80 10.48 7.19
N VAL A 53 2.67 10.31 6.19
CA VAL A 53 2.85 11.28 5.09
C VAL A 53 1.56 11.49 4.31
N LEU A 54 0.87 10.40 3.93
CA LEU A 54 -0.40 10.49 3.21
C LEU A 54 -1.49 11.19 4.04
N ARG A 55 -1.57 10.92 5.35
CA ARG A 55 -2.52 11.57 6.26
C ARG A 55 -2.21 13.04 6.48
N GLU A 56 -0.95 13.43 6.46
CA GLU A 56 -0.55 14.83 6.52
C GLU A 56 -0.94 15.56 5.23
N ALA A 57 -0.60 14.97 4.07
CA ALA A 57 -0.96 15.49 2.76
C ALA A 57 -2.49 15.64 2.60
N SER A 58 -3.29 14.71 3.12
CA SER A 58 -4.75 14.77 3.03
C SER A 58 -5.39 15.91 3.84
N LYS A 59 -4.65 16.55 4.75
CA LYS A 59 -5.13 17.71 5.52
C LYS A 59 -4.82 19.04 4.85
N MET A 60 -3.94 19.05 3.86
CA MET A 60 -3.63 20.25 3.09
C MET A 60 -4.89 20.61 2.28
N LYS A 61 -5.42 21.82 2.49
CA LYS A 61 -6.52 22.33 1.68
C LYS A 61 -5.99 22.58 0.27
N ALA A 62 -6.70 22.07 -0.73
CA ALA A 62 -6.45 22.36 -2.13
C ALA A 62 -6.66 23.85 -2.44
#